data_AF-A0A7U9SRG8-F1
#
_entry.id   AF-A0A7U9SRG8-F1
#
_cell.length_a   1.000
_cell.length_b   1.000
_cell.length_c   1.000
_cell.angle_alpha   90.00
_cell.angle_beta   90.00
_cell.angle_gamma   90.00
#
_symmetry.space_group_name_H-M   'P 1'
#
loop_
_entity.id
_entity.type
_entity.pdbx_description
1 polymer ?
#
loop_
_entity_poly.entity_id
_entity_poly.type
_entity_poly.pdbx_seq_one_letter_code
_entity_poly.pdbx_strand_id
1 'polypeptide(L)' 'MILLEVLLYFILGKGVDNMAIVYALLIIKGKKTYGDVPAKLKEQVKEVLIDMEVPELAAD' A
#
# COMPACT_ATOMS: atom_id res chain seq x y z
N MET A 1 14.06 21.97 -10.09
CA MET A 1 13.64 20.94 -11.05
C MET A 1 13.29 19.63 -10.35
N ILE A 2 14.17 19.07 -9.51
CA ILE A 2 13.96 17.79 -8.79
C ILE A 2 12.76 17.80 -7.83
N LEU A 3 12.56 18.89 -7.07
CA LEU A 3 11.48 18.95 -6.06
C LEU A 3 10.08 18.84 -6.69
N LEU A 4 9.89 19.42 -7.88
CA LEU A 4 8.62 19.38 -8.61
C LEU A 4 8.33 17.96 -9.13
N GLU A 5 9.34 17.25 -9.63
CA GLU A 5 9.20 15.88 -10.12
C GLU A 5 8.86 14.90 -9.00
N VAL A 6 9.49 15.04 -7.83
CA VAL A 6 9.16 14.24 -6.63
C VAL A 6 7.74 14.55 -6.17
N LEU A 7 7.37 15.83 -6.10
CA LEU A 7 6.01 16.22 -5.73
C LEU A 7 4.98 15.66 -6.72
N LEU A 8 5.25 15.76 -8.01
CA LEU A 8 4.40 15.18 -9.07
C LEU A 8 4.33 13.65 -8.95
N TYR A 9 5.44 12.95 -8.69
CA TYR A 9 5.47 11.50 -8.48
C TYR A 9 4.57 11.05 -7.32
N PHE A 10 4.55 11.83 -6.23
CA PHE A 10 3.64 11.60 -5.09
C PHE A 10 2.19 12.02 -5.36
N ILE A 11 1.96 13.13 -6.08
CA ILE A 11 0.60 13.63 -6.41
C ILE A 11 -0.08 12.76 -7.48
N LEU A 12 0.65 12.29 -8.48
CA LEU A 12 0.16 11.45 -9.58
C LEU A 12 0.01 9.98 -9.20
N GLY A 13 0.26 9.59 -7.94
CA GLY A 13 0.07 8.22 -7.49
C GLY A 13 1.13 7.21 -7.93
N LYS A 14 2.14 7.62 -8.71
CA LYS A 14 3.11 6.68 -9.31
C LYS A 14 4.05 6.00 -8.31
N GLY A 15 4.16 6.52 -7.09
CA GLY A 15 4.86 5.86 -5.97
C GLY A 15 3.97 5.04 -5.05
N VAL A 16 2.66 5.03 -5.30
CA VAL A 16 1.64 4.58 -4.36
C VAL A 16 1.35 3.08 -4.56
N ASP A 17 1.34 2.60 -5.80
CA ASP A 17 1.16 1.17 -6.12
C ASP A 17 2.30 0.30 -5.56
N ASN A 18 3.55 0.74 -5.73
CA ASN A 18 4.70 0.05 -5.15
C ASN A 18 4.64 0.02 -3.62
N MET A 19 4.11 1.08 -2.99
CA MET A 19 3.95 1.13 -1.53
C MET A 19 2.82 0.22 -1.04
N ALA A 20 1.73 0.07 -1.79
CA ALA A 20 0.66 -0.86 -1.46
C ALA A 20 1.17 -2.31 -1.44
N ILE A 21 1.96 -2.72 -2.45
CA ILE A 21 2.58 -4.05 -2.51
C ILE A 21 3.52 -4.27 -1.31
N VAL A 22 4.35 -3.28 -0.97
CA VAL A 22 5.25 -3.37 0.19
C VAL A 22 4.46 -3.56 1.49
N TYR A 23 3.39 -2.81 1.69
CA TYR A 23 2.54 -2.95 2.87
C TYR A 23 1.83 -4.30 2.92
N ALA A 24 1.25 -4.77 1.81
CA ALA A 24 0.64 -6.10 1.73
C ALA A 24 1.65 -7.21 2.09
N LEU A 25 2.88 -7.14 1.57
CA LEU A 25 3.96 -8.06 1.92
C LEU A 25 4.35 -7.99 3.40
N LEU A 26 4.40 -6.80 3.99
CA LEU A 26 4.70 -6.63 5.42
C LEU A 26 3.58 -7.21 6.31
N ILE A 27 2.33 -7.11 5.87
CA ILE A 27 1.17 -7.70 6.54
C ILE A 27 1.22 -9.23 6.46
N ILE A 28 1.45 -9.79 5.27
CA ILE A 28 1.63 -11.24 5.07
C ILE A 28 2.77 -11.80 5.94
N LYS A 29 3.85 -11.03 6.11
CA LYS A 29 4.98 -11.41 6.97
C LYS A 29 4.75 -11.16 8.47
N GLY A 30 3.58 -10.66 8.88
CA GLY A 30 3.24 -10.35 10.27
C GLY A 30 4.07 -9.22 10.89
N LYS A 31 4.64 -8.33 10.06
CA LYS A 31 5.45 -7.18 10.51
C LYS A 31 4.63 -5.92 10.70
N LYS A 32 3.45 -5.87 10.08
CA LYS A 32 2.48 -4.77 10.11
C LYS A 32 1.08 -5.37 10.15
N THR A 33 0.11 -4.63 10.68
CA THR A 33 -1.31 -4.95 10.55
C THR A 33 -1.97 -4.03 9.52
N TYR A 34 -3.17 -4.37 9.05
CA TYR A 34 -3.90 -3.52 8.13
C TYR A 34 -4.29 -2.17 8.76
N GLY A 35 -4.42 -2.11 10.09
CA GLY A 35 -4.48 -0.87 10.87
C GLY A 35 -3.30 0.09 10.66
N ASP A 36 -2.08 -0.41 10.39
CA ASP A 36 -0.88 0.40 10.16
C ASP A 36 -0.82 1.04 8.76
N VAL A 37 -1.74 0.65 7.86
CA VAL A 37 -1.77 1.13 6.48
C VAL A 37 -2.33 2.56 6.44
N PRO A 38 -1.61 3.52 5.83
CA PRO A 38 -2.11 4.87 5.64
C PRO A 38 -3.45 4.87 4.90
N ALA A 39 -4.39 5.74 5.29
CA ALA A 39 -5.75 5.76 4.72
C ALA A 39 -5.79 5.83 3.18
N LYS A 40 -4.84 6.55 2.57
CA LYS A 40 -4.70 6.68 1.10
C LYS A 40 -4.31 5.37 0.40
N LEU A 41 -3.68 4.44 1.11
CA LEU A 41 -3.20 3.15 0.61
C LEU A 41 -4.12 1.99 0.97
N LYS A 42 -5.08 2.17 1.90
CA LYS A 42 -5.90 1.07 2.42
C LYS A 42 -6.62 0.29 1.33
N GLU A 43 -7.29 1.00 0.42
CA GLU A 43 -8.03 0.34 -0.66
C GLU A 43 -7.10 -0.44 -1.59
N GLN A 44 -5.97 0.14 -1.98
CA GLN A 44 -4.99 -0.54 -2.83
C GLN A 44 -4.32 -1.73 -2.12
N VAL A 45 -4.00 -1.62 -0.83
CA VAL A 45 -3.45 -2.73 -0.05
C VAL A 45 -4.46 -3.86 0.07
N LYS A 46 -5.75 -3.53 0.26
CA LYS A 46 -6.83 -4.51 0.30
C LYS A 46 -6.98 -5.25 -1.03
N GLU A 47 -6.95 -4.52 -2.16
CA GLU A 47 -6.96 -5.12 -3.50
C GLU A 47 -5.75 -6.06 -3.69
N VAL A 48 -4.54 -5.62 -3.32
CA VAL A 48 -3.35 -6.48 -3.40
C VAL A 48 -3.50 -7.74 -2.54
N LEU A 49 -4.05 -7.64 -1.32
CA LEU A 49 -4.27 -8.82 -0.47
C LEU A 49 -5.32 -9.77 -1.05
N ILE A 50 -6.35 -9.24 -1.74
CA ILE A 50 -7.32 -10.06 -2.49
C ILE A 50 -6.64 -10.77 -3.66
N ASP A 51 -5.83 -10.03 -4.44
CA ASP A 51 -5.08 -10.59 -5.59
C ASP A 51 -4.04 -11.63 -5.15
N MET A 52 -3.52 -11.52 -3.93
CA MET A 52 -2.62 -12.49 -3.30
C MET A 52 -3.35 -13.63 -2.56
N GLU A 53 -4.67 -13.73 -2.70
CA GLU A 53 -5.54 -14.79 -2.12
C GLU A 53 -5.52 -14.85 -0.58
N VAL A 54 -5.26 -13.73 0.10
CA VAL A 54 -5.23 -13.59 1.57
C VAL A 54 -6.07 -12.40 2.09
N PRO A 55 -7.34 -12.26 1.67
CA PRO A 55 -8.18 -11.11 1.99
C PRO A 55 -8.49 -10.96 3.49
N GLU A 56 -8.41 -12.04 4.27
CA GLU A 56 -8.65 -12.05 5.71
C GLU A 56 -7.69 -11.14 6.48
N LEU A 57 -6.48 -10.92 5.95
CA LEU A 57 -5.48 -10.04 6.56
C LEU A 57 -5.86 -8.55 6.49
N ALA A 58 -6.90 -8.19 5.73
CA ALA A 58 -7.45 -6.83 5.67
C ALA A 58 -8.58 -6.59 6.69
N ALA A 59 -8.94 -7.60 7.49
CA ALA A 59 -10.04 -7.52 8.47
C ALA A 59 -9.58 -7.03 9.87
N ASP A 60 -8.27 -6.97 10.12
CA ASP A 60 -7.65 -6.56 11.40
C ASP A 60 -7.35 -5.05 11.53
#